data_AF-A0A924N8V3-F1
#
_entry.id   AF-A0A924N8V3-F1
#
_cell.length_a   1.000
_cell.length_b   1.000
_cell.length_c   1.000
_cell.angle_alpha   90.00
_cell.angle_beta   90.00
_cell.angle_gamma   90.00
#
_symmetry.space_group_name_H-M   'P 1'
#
loop_
_entity.id
_entity.type
_entity.pdbx_description
1 polymer ?
#
loop_
_entity_poly.entity_id
_entity_poly.type
_entity_poly.pdbx_seq_one_letter_code
_entity_poly.pdbx_strand_id
1 'polypeptide(L)'
;MTASAVLALVVAIAAGSDTTRATAPDSVGGPLQTSLVSAMLAPDDTVRRRRRAIEVSDWYARRLRIHRYGAYATYPLFALTAVAGTQLYDDPRSGAPWAKNSMRYGATALATVFTSNTVTGLWNLWDSRKVSKGRTPRYLHTLLMLASDAGFSYAGSRLAEQAENSVDKRREHRTWAYGSMATALTGIAIIKYWPQE
;
A
#
# COMPACT_ATOMS: atom_id res chain seq x y z
N MET A 1 -32.28 18.36 -9.75
CA MET A 1 -30.84 18.47 -10.09
C MET A 1 -30.18 17.17 -9.69
N THR A 2 -29.91 16.31 -10.66
CA THR A 2 -29.60 14.88 -10.49
C THR A 2 -28.09 14.66 -10.35
N ALA A 3 -27.66 14.17 -9.18
CA ALA A 3 -26.26 13.79 -8.93
C ALA A 3 -26.04 12.33 -9.36
N SER A 4 -25.72 12.15 -10.64
CA SER A 4 -25.09 10.93 -11.15
C SER A 4 -23.59 11.12 -11.15
N ALA A 5 -22.88 10.46 -10.24
CA ALA A 5 -21.50 9.98 -10.40
C ALA A 5 -20.97 9.58 -9.03
N VAL A 6 -20.77 8.28 -8.81
CA VAL A 6 -19.52 7.63 -8.38
C VAL A 6 -19.92 6.19 -8.06
N LEU A 7 -20.02 5.39 -9.11
CA LEU A 7 -20.07 3.94 -9.02
C LEU A 7 -19.18 3.39 -10.13
N ALA A 8 -18.27 2.50 -9.74
CA ALA A 8 -17.46 1.59 -10.57
C ALA A 8 -15.94 1.84 -10.48
N LEU A 9 -15.27 1.07 -9.63
CA LEU A 9 -14.05 0.36 -10.05
C LEU A 9 -13.78 -0.85 -9.14
N VAL A 10 -14.38 -2.00 -9.50
CA VAL A 10 -13.96 -3.32 -9.04
C VAL A 10 -14.03 -4.27 -10.22
N VAL A 11 -12.94 -4.46 -10.96
CA VAL A 11 -12.62 -5.71 -11.69
C VAL A 11 -11.11 -5.71 -11.97
N ALA A 12 -10.41 -6.71 -11.43
CA ALA A 12 -9.38 -7.51 -12.14
C ALA A 12 -8.60 -8.35 -11.11
N ILE A 13 -9.13 -9.54 -10.84
CA ILE A 13 -8.39 -10.65 -10.23
C ILE A 13 -8.04 -11.64 -11.36
N ALA A 14 -6.80 -12.12 -11.32
CA ALA A 14 -6.26 -13.33 -11.96
C ALA A 14 -6.04 -13.38 -13.48
N ALA A 15 -4.78 -13.13 -13.86
CA ALA A 15 -3.96 -14.01 -14.70
C ALA A 15 -2.50 -13.70 -14.30
N GLY A 16 -1.64 -14.62 -13.89
CA GLY A 16 -1.39 -15.93 -14.47
C GLY A 16 -0.08 -15.86 -15.26
N SER A 17 1.03 -16.00 -14.54
CA SER A 17 2.38 -16.42 -14.96
C SER A 17 2.78 -16.36 -16.44
N ASP A 18 3.90 -15.70 -16.75
CA ASP A 18 4.93 -16.31 -17.58
C ASP A 18 6.34 -15.80 -17.26
N THR A 19 7.21 -16.74 -16.90
CA THR A 19 8.65 -16.56 -16.73
C THR A 19 9.30 -17.11 -17.98
N THR A 20 9.68 -16.26 -18.92
CA THR A 20 10.52 -16.67 -20.06
C THR A 20 11.98 -16.51 -19.70
N ARG A 21 12.61 -17.65 -19.41
CA ARG A 21 14.06 -17.83 -19.31
C ARG A 21 14.62 -17.78 -20.73
N ALA A 22 15.40 -16.76 -21.06
CA ALA A 22 16.10 -16.71 -22.35
C ALA A 22 17.23 -17.75 -22.38
N THR A 23 17.03 -18.80 -23.17
CA THR A 23 18.08 -19.70 -23.67
C THR A 23 18.90 -18.98 -24.72
N ALA A 24 20.22 -18.92 -24.53
CA ALA A 24 21.16 -18.46 -25.55
C ALA A 24 21.30 -19.52 -26.66
N PRO A 25 21.27 -19.14 -27.94
CA PRO A 25 21.80 -20.00 -28.99
C PRO A 25 23.31 -19.77 -29.15
N ASP A 26 24.06 -20.87 -29.10
CA ASP A 26 25.43 -20.96 -29.60
C ASP A 26 25.42 -20.76 -31.13
N SER A 27 26.17 -19.79 -31.63
CA SER A 27 26.46 -19.64 -33.06
C SER A 27 27.96 -19.43 -33.28
N VAL A 28 28.53 -20.36 -34.04
CA VAL A 28 29.92 -20.47 -34.47
C VAL A 28 30.23 -19.48 -35.61
N GLY A 29 31.41 -18.83 -35.53
CA GLY A 29 32.30 -18.56 -36.68
C GLY A 29 32.00 -17.40 -37.64
N GLY A 30 32.83 -16.35 -37.57
CA GLY A 30 33.01 -15.34 -38.63
C GLY A 30 34.33 -14.57 -38.45
N PRO A 31 35.11 -14.29 -39.52
CA PRO A 31 36.52 -13.93 -39.39
C PRO A 31 36.78 -12.47 -38.98
N LEU A 32 37.93 -12.28 -38.34
CA LEU A 32 38.54 -11.05 -37.86
C LEU A 32 38.62 -9.98 -38.95
N GLN A 33 37.87 -8.89 -38.80
CA GLN A 33 38.15 -7.62 -39.48
C GLN A 33 38.83 -6.67 -38.50
N THR A 34 40.14 -6.56 -38.67
CA THR A 34 41.05 -5.67 -37.96
C THR A 34 40.77 -4.22 -38.40
N SER A 35 39.84 -3.54 -37.73
CA SER A 35 39.70 -2.08 -37.84
C SER A 35 40.68 -1.41 -36.88
N LEU A 36 41.94 -1.26 -37.33
CA LEU A 36 42.97 -0.48 -36.65
C LEU A 36 42.91 0.98 -37.11
N VAL A 37 41.86 1.69 -36.73
CA VAL A 37 41.80 3.16 -36.85
C VAL A 37 41.22 3.74 -35.57
N SER A 38 42.11 4.27 -34.74
CA SER A 38 41.90 5.37 -33.81
C SER A 38 40.55 5.44 -33.08
N ALA A 39 40.38 4.62 -32.05
CA ALA A 39 39.73 5.10 -30.84
C ALA A 39 40.84 5.62 -29.94
N MET A 40 40.93 6.95 -29.82
CA MET A 40 41.72 7.66 -28.81
C MET A 40 41.70 6.89 -27.49
N LEU A 41 42.88 6.68 -26.90
CA LEU A 41 43.02 6.39 -25.48
C LEU A 41 42.44 7.57 -24.69
N ALA A 42 41.12 7.61 -24.53
CA ALA A 42 40.55 8.16 -23.33
C ALA A 42 40.89 7.15 -22.23
N PRO A 43 41.52 7.55 -21.11
CA PRO A 43 41.54 6.69 -19.95
C PRO A 43 40.08 6.38 -19.63
N ASP A 44 39.71 5.12 -19.73
CA ASP A 44 38.41 4.62 -19.30
C ASP A 44 38.42 4.60 -17.76
N ASP A 45 38.56 5.80 -17.15
CA ASP A 45 38.46 6.02 -15.71
C ASP A 45 36.98 6.18 -15.33
N THR A 46 36.13 5.35 -15.94
CA THR A 46 34.81 5.11 -15.40
C THR A 46 35.00 4.11 -14.26
N VAL A 47 35.17 4.61 -13.03
CA VAL A 47 35.06 3.78 -11.82
C VAL A 47 33.69 3.13 -11.87
N ARG A 48 33.61 1.90 -12.40
CA ARG A 48 32.37 1.11 -12.44
C ARG A 48 31.98 0.90 -10.98
N ARG A 49 30.99 1.67 -10.52
CA ARG A 49 30.51 1.60 -9.15
C ARG A 49 30.06 0.18 -8.87
N ARG A 50 30.87 -0.56 -8.10
CA ARG A 50 30.59 -1.95 -7.75
C ARG A 50 29.21 -2.00 -7.10
N ARG A 51 28.32 -2.87 -7.60
CA ARG A 51 27.03 -3.12 -6.95
C ARG A 51 27.29 -3.54 -5.52
N ARG A 52 26.88 -2.71 -4.56
CA ARG A 52 27.04 -3.00 -3.13
C ARG A 52 25.94 -3.98 -2.75
N ALA A 53 26.32 -5.16 -2.27
CA ALA A 53 25.38 -6.04 -1.60
C ALA A 53 24.86 -5.33 -0.34
N ILE A 54 23.53 -5.17 -0.26
CA ILE A 54 22.88 -4.60 0.91
C ILE A 54 22.24 -5.76 1.65
N GLU A 55 22.79 -6.10 2.80
CA GLU A 55 22.22 -7.10 3.68
C GLU A 55 21.03 -6.51 4.44
N VAL A 56 19.97 -7.30 4.52
CA VAL A 56 18.78 -7.06 5.36
C VAL A 56 18.63 -8.24 6.31
N SER A 57 17.86 -8.07 7.39
CA SER A 57 17.69 -9.16 8.35
C SER A 57 16.97 -10.37 7.76
N ASP A 58 17.25 -11.56 8.29
CA ASP A 58 16.62 -12.82 7.87
C ASP A 58 15.08 -12.79 8.00
N TRP A 59 14.57 -11.98 8.93
CA TRP A 59 13.15 -11.83 9.18
C TRP A 59 12.44 -10.87 8.21
N TYR A 60 13.19 -10.12 7.40
CA TYR A 60 12.67 -9.11 6.48
C TYR A 60 11.57 -9.64 5.56
N ALA A 61 11.82 -10.78 4.90
CA ALA A 61 10.88 -11.39 3.98
C ALA A 61 9.60 -11.91 4.67
N ARG A 62 9.69 -12.30 5.95
CA ARG A 62 8.53 -12.75 6.72
C ARG A 62 7.64 -11.57 7.12
N ARG A 63 8.22 -10.48 7.66
CA ARG A 63 7.46 -9.25 7.94
C ARG A 63 6.84 -8.66 6.68
N LEU A 64 7.55 -8.71 5.56
CA LEU A 64 7.02 -8.20 4.29
C LEU A 64 5.80 -9.01 3.81
N ARG A 65 5.80 -10.33 4.01
CA ARG A 65 4.63 -11.18 3.73
C ARG A 65 3.45 -10.84 4.63
N ILE A 66 3.67 -10.70 5.94
CA ILE A 66 2.63 -10.32 6.89
C ILE A 66 2.01 -8.97 6.49
N HIS A 67 2.86 -7.96 6.26
CA HIS A 67 2.44 -6.62 5.84
C HIS A 67 1.60 -6.66 4.55
N ARG A 68 2.03 -7.46 3.57
CA ARG A 68 1.31 -7.63 2.30
C ARG A 68 -0.06 -8.29 2.48
N TYR A 69 -0.15 -9.37 3.26
CA TYR A 69 -1.43 -10.04 3.52
C TYR A 69 -2.38 -9.14 4.31
N GLY A 70 -1.86 -8.40 5.29
CA GLY A 70 -2.63 -7.38 6.00
C GLY A 70 -3.20 -6.34 5.04
N ALA A 71 -2.39 -5.83 4.10
CA ALA A 71 -2.87 -4.88 3.09
C ALA A 71 -3.99 -5.45 2.20
N TYR A 72 -3.97 -6.75 1.88
CA TYR A 72 -5.07 -7.38 1.14
C TYR A 72 -6.35 -7.52 1.98
N ALA A 73 -6.23 -7.78 3.28
CA ALA A 73 -7.37 -7.85 4.19
C ALA A 73 -8.08 -6.50 4.34
N THR A 74 -7.38 -5.38 4.13
CA THR A 74 -7.94 -4.03 4.24
C THR A 74 -9.10 -3.78 3.27
N TYR A 75 -9.04 -4.28 2.03
CA TYR A 75 -10.08 -4.03 1.01
C TYR A 75 -11.49 -4.53 1.42
N PRO A 76 -11.69 -5.82 1.74
CA PRO A 76 -13.01 -6.29 2.16
C PRO A 76 -13.46 -5.67 3.49
N LEU A 77 -12.53 -5.40 4.42
CA LEU A 77 -12.86 -4.77 5.70
C LEU A 77 -13.32 -3.31 5.53
N PHE A 78 -12.70 -2.55 4.62
CA PHE A 78 -13.15 -1.21 4.26
C PHE A 78 -14.53 -1.24 3.62
N ALA A 79 -14.79 -2.18 2.70
CA ALA A 79 -16.12 -2.32 2.10
C ALA A 79 -17.18 -2.63 3.18
N LEU A 80 -16.92 -3.58 4.06
CA LEU A 80 -17.83 -3.96 5.14
C LEU A 80 -18.16 -2.77 6.06
N THR A 81 -17.12 -2.08 6.52
CA THR A 81 -17.28 -0.94 7.45
C THR A 81 -17.89 0.29 6.78
N ALA A 82 -17.62 0.53 5.50
CA ALA A 82 -18.27 1.60 4.75
C ALA A 82 -19.77 1.34 4.57
N VAL A 83 -20.16 0.10 4.25
CA VAL A 83 -21.59 -0.28 4.10
C VAL A 83 -22.31 -0.21 5.44
N ALA A 84 -21.74 -0.82 6.48
CA ALA A 84 -22.31 -0.78 7.83
C ALA A 84 -22.39 0.65 8.37
N GLY A 85 -21.34 1.47 8.18
CA GLY A 85 -21.30 2.86 8.60
C GLY A 85 -22.32 3.73 7.86
N THR A 86 -22.55 3.49 6.57
CA THR A 86 -23.58 4.19 5.79
C THR A 86 -24.97 3.89 6.34
N GLN A 87 -25.28 2.62 6.59
CA GLN A 87 -26.56 2.22 7.19
C GLN A 87 -26.80 2.91 8.55
N LEU A 88 -25.78 2.95 9.42
CA LEU A 88 -25.89 3.59 10.73
C LEU A 88 -25.99 5.12 10.64
N TYR A 89 -25.42 5.71 9.59
CA TYR A 89 -25.49 7.15 9.34
C TYR A 89 -26.87 7.57 8.86
N ASP A 90 -27.43 6.83 7.89
CA ASP A 90 -28.72 7.15 7.26
C ASP A 90 -29.91 6.79 8.17
N ASP A 91 -29.80 5.70 8.92
CA ASP A 91 -30.86 5.25 9.84
C ASP A 91 -30.33 4.99 11.27
N PRO A 92 -30.07 6.05 12.04
CA PRO A 92 -29.51 5.94 13.38
C PRO A 92 -30.51 5.39 14.41
N ARG A 93 -31.82 5.39 14.10
CA ARG A 93 -32.88 4.95 15.03
C ARG A 93 -33.33 3.52 14.78
N SER A 94 -33.11 2.94 13.59
CA SER A 94 -33.46 1.55 13.26
C SER A 94 -32.90 0.51 14.21
N GLY A 95 -31.79 0.83 14.88
CA GLY A 95 -31.11 -0.12 15.75
C GLY A 95 -30.55 -1.32 15.00
N ALA A 96 -30.42 -1.28 13.66
CA ALA A 96 -30.02 -2.39 12.80
C ALA A 96 -28.83 -3.20 13.38
N PRO A 97 -29.08 -4.37 14.02
CA PRO A 97 -28.06 -5.07 14.79
C PRO A 97 -26.89 -5.54 13.93
N TRP A 98 -27.17 -5.93 12.68
CA TRP A 98 -26.15 -6.34 11.71
C TRP A 98 -25.16 -5.20 11.42
N ALA A 99 -25.63 -3.96 11.26
CA ALA A 99 -24.78 -2.83 10.94
C ALA A 99 -23.92 -2.43 12.14
N LYS A 100 -24.50 -2.40 13.35
CA LYS A 100 -23.75 -2.16 14.60
C LYS A 100 -22.65 -3.21 14.82
N ASN A 101 -23.00 -4.50 14.68
CA ASN A 101 -22.06 -5.59 14.87
C ASN A 101 -20.96 -5.60 13.80
N SER A 102 -21.33 -5.46 12.52
CA SER A 102 -20.37 -5.40 11.42
C SER A 102 -19.43 -4.20 11.53
N MET A 103 -19.93 -3.03 11.94
CA MET A 103 -19.08 -1.87 12.18
C MET A 103 -18.11 -2.11 13.33
N ARG A 104 -18.58 -2.65 14.46
CA ARG A 104 -17.75 -2.91 15.65
C ARG A 104 -16.66 -3.96 15.35
N TYR A 105 -17.02 -5.11 14.80
CA TYR A 105 -16.06 -6.16 14.48
C TYR A 105 -15.15 -5.76 13.32
N GLY A 106 -15.69 -5.12 12.29
CA GLY A 106 -14.91 -4.61 11.15
C GLY A 106 -13.89 -3.57 11.56
N ALA A 107 -14.27 -2.59 12.40
CA ALA A 107 -13.35 -1.58 12.92
C ALA A 107 -12.26 -2.18 13.81
N THR A 108 -12.61 -3.16 14.65
CA THR A 108 -11.63 -3.88 15.50
C THR A 108 -10.63 -4.67 14.65
N ALA A 109 -11.12 -5.36 13.62
CA ALA A 109 -10.27 -6.08 12.68
C ALA A 109 -9.35 -5.11 11.90
N LEU A 110 -9.87 -3.98 11.43
CA LEU A 110 -9.06 -2.93 10.79
C LEU A 110 -7.97 -2.41 11.73
N ALA A 111 -8.31 -2.06 12.97
CA ALA A 111 -7.34 -1.59 13.95
C ALA A 111 -6.22 -2.61 14.16
N THR A 112 -6.55 -3.90 14.19
CA THR A 112 -5.57 -5.00 14.32
C THR A 112 -4.67 -5.11 13.10
N VAL A 113 -5.24 -5.07 11.89
CA VAL A 113 -4.51 -5.13 10.63
C VAL A 113 -3.59 -3.93 10.45
N PHE A 114 -4.09 -2.72 10.67
CA PHE A 114 -3.30 -1.49 10.56
C PHE A 114 -2.17 -1.45 11.58
N THR A 115 -2.44 -1.78 12.84
CA THR A 115 -1.39 -1.85 13.88
C THR A 115 -0.29 -2.84 13.49
N SER A 116 -0.68 -4.05 13.06
CA SER A 116 0.28 -5.08 12.62
C SER A 116 1.09 -4.64 11.41
N ASN A 117 0.43 -4.01 10.44
CA ASN A 117 1.07 -3.46 9.25
C ASN A 117 2.02 -2.32 9.58
N THR A 118 1.66 -1.42 10.48
CA THR A 118 2.53 -0.30 10.86
C THR A 118 3.79 -0.78 11.56
N VAL A 119 3.68 -1.73 12.50
CA VAL A 119 4.86 -2.34 13.14
C VAL A 119 5.75 -3.03 12.12
N THR A 120 5.19 -3.90 11.28
CA THR A 120 5.97 -4.65 10.28
C THR A 120 6.55 -3.75 9.18
N GLY A 121 5.81 -2.70 8.79
CA GLY A 121 6.19 -1.73 7.78
C GLY A 121 7.32 -0.82 8.24
N LEU A 122 7.21 -0.24 9.45
CA LEU A 122 8.26 0.59 10.04
C LEU A 122 9.54 -0.20 10.28
N TRP A 123 9.43 -1.44 10.77
CA TRP A 123 10.58 -2.31 10.94
C TRP A 123 11.25 -2.60 9.59
N ASN A 124 10.49 -2.96 8.56
CA ASN A 124 11.05 -3.19 7.24
C ASN A 124 11.63 -1.91 6.60
N LEU A 125 11.04 -0.75 6.85
CA LEU A 125 11.60 0.53 6.40
C LEU A 125 12.98 0.77 7.06
N TRP A 126 13.09 0.54 8.36
CA TRP A 126 14.35 0.68 9.09
C TRP A 126 15.44 -0.26 8.55
N ASP A 127 15.11 -1.53 8.34
CA ASP A 127 16.06 -2.52 7.79
C ASP A 127 16.49 -2.16 6.37
N SER A 128 15.55 -1.70 5.55
CA SER A 128 15.80 -1.35 4.15
C SER A 128 16.26 0.09 3.92
N ARG A 129 16.61 0.85 4.97
CA ARG A 129 16.95 2.29 4.87
C ARG A 129 18.12 2.57 3.93
N LYS A 130 19.08 1.63 3.84
CA LYS A 130 20.26 1.75 2.96
C LYS A 130 19.95 1.38 1.51
N VAL A 131 18.83 0.72 1.23
CA VAL A 131 18.39 0.37 -0.13
C VAL A 131 17.90 1.63 -0.84
N SER A 132 18.51 1.98 -1.98
CA SER A 132 18.15 3.16 -2.78
C SER A 132 16.98 2.90 -3.73
N LYS A 133 16.90 1.69 -4.28
CA LYS A 133 15.84 1.29 -5.21
C LYS A 133 14.45 1.45 -4.59
N GLY A 134 13.53 2.12 -5.27
CA GLY A 134 12.17 2.33 -4.77
C GLY A 134 12.10 3.04 -3.41
N ARG A 135 13.06 3.93 -3.11
CA ARG A 135 13.11 4.63 -1.81
C ARG A 135 11.94 5.60 -1.63
N THR A 136 11.72 6.47 -2.61
CA THR A 136 10.65 7.48 -2.58
C THR A 136 9.26 6.89 -2.34
N PRO A 137 8.78 5.89 -3.10
CA PRO A 137 7.47 5.32 -2.86
C PRO A 137 7.35 4.64 -1.49
N ARG A 138 8.43 4.06 -0.94
CA ARG A 138 8.43 3.51 0.44
C ARG A 138 8.21 4.58 1.51
N TYR A 139 8.88 5.73 1.38
CA TYR A 139 8.69 6.84 2.32
C TYR A 139 7.31 7.48 2.19
N LEU A 140 6.83 7.70 0.96
CA LEU A 140 5.48 8.23 0.73
C LEU A 140 4.40 7.28 1.25
N HIS A 141 4.53 5.98 0.97
CA HIS A 141 3.65 4.97 1.53
C HIS A 141 3.63 5.02 3.05
N THR A 142 4.80 5.06 3.69
CA THR A 142 4.91 5.11 5.16
C THR A 142 4.20 6.34 5.72
N LEU A 143 4.46 7.52 5.13
CA LEU A 143 3.83 8.77 5.57
C LEU A 143 2.30 8.70 5.46
N LEU A 144 1.79 8.21 4.32
CA LEU A 144 0.35 8.08 4.09
C LEU A 144 -0.29 7.05 5.03
N MET A 145 0.38 5.93 5.30
CA MET A 145 -0.14 4.93 6.25
C MET A 145 -0.19 5.47 7.67
N LEU A 146 0.84 6.19 8.12
CA LEU A 146 0.84 6.81 9.45
C LEU A 146 -0.22 7.92 9.58
N ALA A 147 -0.42 8.71 8.52
CA ALA A 147 -1.49 9.71 8.49
C ALA A 147 -2.87 9.06 8.54
N SER A 148 -3.06 7.96 7.81
CA SER A 148 -4.29 7.16 7.86
C SER A 148 -4.54 6.56 9.24
N ASP A 149 -3.51 5.97 9.88
CA ASP A 149 -3.58 5.44 11.25
C ASP A 149 -4.01 6.51 12.25
N ALA A 150 -3.42 7.70 12.16
CA ALA A 150 -3.76 8.82 13.02
C ALA A 150 -5.22 9.26 12.83
N GLY A 151 -5.67 9.36 11.57
CA GLY A 151 -7.06 9.73 11.26
C GLY A 151 -8.08 8.69 11.72
N PHE A 152 -7.81 7.38 11.52
CA PHE A 152 -8.66 6.31 12.05
C PHE A 152 -8.67 6.29 13.58
N SER A 153 -7.51 6.48 14.21
CA SER A 153 -7.40 6.53 15.67
C SER A 153 -8.19 7.71 16.23
N TYR A 154 -8.14 8.89 15.60
CA TYR A 154 -8.93 10.05 15.99
C TYR A 154 -10.44 9.79 15.81
N ALA A 155 -10.84 9.27 14.65
CA ALA A 155 -12.24 8.92 14.38
C ALA A 155 -12.79 7.91 15.39
N GLY A 156 -12.02 6.86 15.71
CA GLY A 156 -12.44 5.78 16.61
C GLY A 156 -12.38 6.14 18.09
N SER A 157 -11.33 6.81 18.55
CA SER A 157 -11.11 7.05 19.99
C SER A 157 -11.76 8.33 20.52
N ARG A 158 -11.96 9.35 19.67
CA ARG A 158 -12.53 10.64 20.07
C ARG A 158 -13.92 10.87 19.52
N LEU A 159 -14.12 10.61 18.23
CA LEU A 159 -15.38 10.98 17.56
C LEU A 159 -16.47 9.93 17.67
N ALA A 160 -16.14 8.64 17.87
CA ALA A 160 -17.12 7.56 17.85
C ALA A 160 -18.21 7.71 18.93
N GLU A 161 -17.82 7.94 20.19
CA GLU A 161 -18.77 8.16 21.30
C GLU A 161 -19.58 9.45 21.11
N GLN A 162 -18.92 10.52 20.64
CA GLN A 162 -19.58 11.80 20.39
C GLN A 162 -20.62 11.72 19.25
N ALA A 163 -20.39 10.86 18.26
CA ALA A 163 -21.27 10.64 17.11
C ALA A 163 -22.60 9.94 17.45
N GLU A 164 -22.69 9.30 18.62
CA GLU A 164 -23.94 8.70 19.09
C GLU A 164 -24.97 9.78 19.43
N ASN A 165 -24.51 10.86 20.05
CA ASN A 165 -25.37 11.91 20.62
C ASN A 165 -25.42 13.20 19.76
N SER A 166 -24.57 13.35 18.75
CA SER A 166 -24.50 14.56 17.92
C SER A 166 -24.41 14.24 16.42
N VAL A 167 -25.29 14.86 15.64
CA VAL A 167 -25.30 14.77 14.17
C VAL A 167 -24.04 15.39 13.57
N ASP A 168 -23.58 16.53 14.11
CA ASP A 168 -22.36 17.19 13.64
C ASP A 168 -21.14 16.33 13.89
N LYS A 169 -21.05 15.69 15.06
CA LYS A 169 -19.96 14.76 15.38
C LYS A 169 -20.02 13.48 14.56
N ARG A 170 -21.22 13.03 14.17
CA ARG A 170 -21.38 11.92 13.23
C ARG A 170 -20.89 12.28 11.83
N ARG A 171 -21.16 13.50 11.35
CA ARG A 171 -20.61 14.03 10.09
C ARG A 171 -19.09 14.12 10.18
N GLU A 172 -18.55 14.65 11.28
CA GLU A 172 -17.12 14.75 11.51
C GLU A 172 -16.45 13.37 11.52
N HIS A 173 -17.00 12.40 12.25
CA HIS A 173 -16.52 11.01 12.28
C HIS A 173 -16.49 10.41 10.86
N ARG A 174 -17.58 10.57 10.10
CA ARG A 174 -17.69 10.08 8.72
C ARG A 174 -16.62 10.70 7.81
N THR A 175 -16.41 12.00 7.90
CA THR A 175 -15.38 12.71 7.11
C THR A 175 -13.98 12.20 7.42
N TRP A 176 -13.62 12.07 8.69
CA TRP A 176 -12.32 11.53 9.09
C TRP A 176 -12.14 10.05 8.70
N ALA A 177 -13.19 9.24 8.83
CA ALA A 177 -13.16 7.83 8.44
C ALA A 177 -12.91 7.66 6.93
N TYR A 178 -13.70 8.31 6.08
CA TYR A 178 -13.51 8.23 4.63
C TYR A 178 -12.22 8.90 4.15
N GLY A 179 -11.81 10.02 4.76
CA GLY A 179 -10.52 10.64 4.49
C GLY A 179 -9.37 9.70 4.77
N SER A 180 -9.38 9.05 5.94
CA SER A 180 -8.35 8.08 6.34
C SER A 180 -8.34 6.84 5.44
N MET A 181 -9.53 6.33 5.06
CA MET A 181 -9.67 5.25 4.07
C MET A 181 -9.03 5.63 2.74
N ALA A 182 -9.35 6.82 2.22
CA ALA A 182 -8.78 7.31 0.97
C ALA A 182 -7.26 7.42 1.06
N THR A 183 -6.72 8.02 2.13
CA THR A 183 -5.27 8.13 2.37
C THR A 183 -4.59 6.77 2.40
N ALA A 184 -5.18 5.78 3.09
CA ALA A 184 -4.66 4.40 3.07
C ALA A 184 -4.69 3.80 1.66
N LEU A 185 -5.80 3.90 0.94
CA LEU A 185 -5.89 3.34 -0.41
C LEU A 185 -4.86 3.98 -1.36
N THR A 186 -4.63 5.30 -1.25
CA THR A 186 -3.56 5.98 -1.99
C THR A 186 -2.18 5.45 -1.60
N GLY A 187 -1.90 5.28 -0.31
CA GLY A 187 -0.63 4.72 0.15
C GLY A 187 -0.38 3.32 -0.40
N ILE A 188 -1.41 2.46 -0.47
CA ILE A 188 -1.33 1.13 -1.08
C ILE A 188 -1.06 1.23 -2.58
N ALA A 189 -1.77 2.13 -3.27
CA ALA A 189 -1.65 2.34 -4.71
C ALA A 189 -0.23 2.82 -5.10
N ILE A 190 0.40 3.71 -4.32
CA ILE A 190 1.77 4.17 -4.59
C ILE A 190 2.75 3.01 -4.65
N ILE A 191 2.70 2.06 -3.71
CA ILE A 191 3.61 0.90 -3.76
C ILE A 191 3.33 0.00 -4.96
N LYS A 192 2.06 -0.15 -5.32
CA LYS A 192 1.64 -1.08 -6.37
C LYS A 192 1.93 -0.56 -7.78
N TYR A 193 1.76 0.74 -8.03
CA TYR A 193 1.77 1.31 -9.38
C TYR A 193 2.94 2.25 -9.65
N TRP A 194 3.64 2.75 -8.63
CA TRP A 194 4.77 3.65 -8.84
C TRP A 194 6.01 2.88 -9.33
N PRO A 195 6.74 3.37 -10.35
CA PRO A 195 7.97 2.74 -10.84
C PRO A 195 9.04 2.60 -9.76
N GLN A 196 9.53 1.38 -9.56
CA GLN A 196 10.54 1.07 -8.54
C GLN A 196 11.93 1.02 -9.18
N GLU A 197 12.37 2.15 -9.75
CA GLU A 197 13.71 2.32 -10.35
C GLU A 197 14.82 2.17 -9.28
#